data_AF-A0A8C0V5Z7-F1
#
_entry.id   AF-A0A8C0V5Z7-F1
#
_cell.length_a   1.000
_cell.length_b   1.000
_cell.length_c   1.000
_cell.angle_alpha   90.00
_cell.angle_beta   90.00
_cell.angle_gamma   90.00
#
_symmetry.space_group_name_H-M   'P 1'
#
loop_
_entity.id
_entity.type
_entity.pdbx_description
1 polymer ?
#
loop_
_entity_poly.entity_id
_entity_poly.type
_entity_poly.pdbx_seq_one_letter_code
_entity_poly.pdbx_strand_id
1 'polypeptide(L)'
;MSVPPSPQLIPHLENRGGVSCHGVLRAISTNALMEQLRLKYQQRPWTETLKLVYFCMGNPHRKPVSNAPDGLLLSCTEKIERTLNAKSMFSVMNTLELLSRQKGLTVHVSPSGTACYITSMMFYVEIQLEKDGDVMDVKLAHFEEAPVVCDDLVQLLRMKNYDAFGKILEDLSNMYQIPGNSEMKAKGYLALQALEKDLYSMSLLDRTQDLNRVTEVLNGKVGHLVPRTGGTPMNIEFYISPYQVLEAELNHGSQVCGTKTVVTVEGMDTLHKLPLSPLIVDPQAGEDSLVFLQLTDELSMDLPALFVLKFHQPVPMSSSSIEEIQRLTGIQISGLKLAPLYELIVQSTLKEKCSEDLSTNKSCFFVSLPDCPKHCYFINKGSEKSDLAGALVSKIPFSHPKCVPGVIEILRHQVAYNTLISSCVSEKHINEDDSELLYFEVVPHKNTSFSVFFLHPVKENLACVVIDVISSREVQCHLHLNPQDPTLNSSDDFIARVVKRCMSVPVVMRALFRNAAKVKADSETQDMNMEQQPEPQSEQTTDSSSLKESLSGAGQQDWVVTDKPNNTDSTEEDFSTAKLETLGDNMEKE
;
A
#
# COMPACT_ATOMS: atom_id res chain seq x y z
N MET A 1 29.37 -38.82 -32.40
CA MET A 1 29.26 -40.16 -31.80
C MET A 1 30.63 -40.57 -31.27
N SER A 2 30.65 -41.37 -30.20
CA SER A 2 31.78 -42.21 -29.76
C SER A 2 33.05 -41.54 -29.18
N VAL A 3 33.73 -42.31 -28.32
CA VAL A 3 34.82 -42.00 -27.36
C VAL A 3 35.56 -43.35 -27.09
N PRO A 4 36.71 -43.44 -26.36
CA PRO A 4 38.05 -42.87 -26.50
C PRO A 4 39.02 -43.90 -27.20
N PRO A 5 40.37 -43.95 -26.96
CA PRO A 5 40.94 -44.54 -25.72
C PRO A 5 42.28 -43.93 -25.18
N SER A 6 42.77 -44.53 -24.08
CA SER A 6 43.92 -44.25 -23.18
C SER A 6 45.34 -44.21 -23.80
N PRO A 7 46.38 -43.70 -23.07
CA PRO A 7 47.25 -44.54 -22.18
C PRO A 7 47.62 -43.86 -20.82
N GLN A 8 47.75 -44.55 -19.66
CA GLN A 8 48.79 -45.48 -19.12
C GLN A 8 50.12 -44.84 -18.62
N LEU A 9 50.76 -45.53 -17.63
CA LEU A 9 52.14 -45.42 -17.03
C LEU A 9 52.15 -45.01 -15.53
N ILE A 10 52.76 -45.70 -14.53
CA ILE A 10 53.38 -47.06 -14.37
C ILE A 10 53.11 -47.62 -12.90
N PRO A 11 53.72 -48.70 -12.31
CA PRO A 11 52.92 -49.66 -11.51
C PRO A 11 53.48 -50.13 -10.12
N HIS A 12 52.85 -51.17 -9.55
CA HIS A 12 53.36 -52.20 -8.61
C HIS A 12 54.04 -51.81 -7.28
N LEU A 13 53.45 -52.28 -6.16
CA LEU A 13 53.97 -53.45 -5.39
C LEU A 13 53.05 -53.85 -4.22
N GLU A 14 52.63 -55.12 -4.18
CA GLU A 14 52.34 -55.85 -2.92
C GLU A 14 53.62 -56.63 -2.54
N ASN A 15 53.90 -57.12 -1.32
CA ASN A 15 53.00 -57.79 -0.36
C ASN A 15 53.74 -58.01 0.99
N ARG A 16 52.98 -58.38 2.04
CA ARG A 16 53.39 -58.97 3.35
C ARG A 16 54.24 -58.14 4.33
N GLY A 17 53.86 -58.19 5.61
CA GLY A 17 54.70 -57.79 6.76
C GLY A 17 53.93 -57.09 7.88
N GLY A 18 53.05 -57.80 8.61
CA GLY A 18 52.20 -57.19 9.64
C GLY A 18 52.81 -57.15 11.04
N VAL A 19 52.55 -56.08 11.78
CA VAL A 19 52.63 -56.02 13.25
C VAL A 19 51.31 -55.44 13.78
N SER A 20 50.69 -56.13 14.74
CA SER A 20 49.40 -55.69 15.32
C SER A 20 49.62 -54.68 16.44
N CYS A 21 49.06 -53.48 16.28
CA CYS A 21 48.86 -52.54 17.36
C CYS A 21 47.36 -52.49 17.70
N HIS A 22 46.91 -53.35 18.62
CA HIS A 22 45.55 -53.33 19.17
C HIS A 22 45.33 -52.13 20.11
N GLY A 23 45.38 -50.92 19.56
CA GLY A 23 44.84 -49.72 20.20
C GLY A 23 43.33 -49.70 20.03
N VAL A 24 42.58 -50.08 21.08
CA VAL A 24 41.11 -50.09 21.03
C VAL A 24 40.59 -48.66 20.94
N LEU A 25 40.28 -48.21 19.72
CA LEU A 25 39.45 -47.04 19.47
C LEU A 25 38.02 -47.33 19.98
N ARG A 26 37.80 -47.10 21.28
CA ARG A 26 36.45 -46.98 21.82
C ARG A 26 35.75 -45.86 21.07
N ALA A 27 34.72 -46.21 20.30
CA ALA A 27 33.77 -45.24 19.77
C ALA A 27 33.13 -44.51 20.96
N ILE A 28 33.58 -43.29 21.23
CA ILE A 28 33.03 -42.45 22.28
C ILE A 28 31.62 -42.06 21.82
N SER A 29 30.59 -42.55 22.54
CA SER A 29 29.21 -42.12 22.32
C SER A 29 29.14 -40.59 22.30
N THR A 30 28.34 -40.02 21.41
CA THR A 30 28.11 -38.56 21.32
C THR A 30 27.79 -37.95 22.69
N ASN A 31 27.01 -38.65 23.51
CA ASN A 31 26.70 -38.24 24.88
C ASN A 31 27.95 -38.17 25.77
N ALA A 32 28.82 -39.18 25.72
CA ALA A 32 30.07 -39.19 26.49
C ALA A 32 31.08 -38.14 26.01
N LEU A 33 31.09 -37.80 24.71
CA LEU A 33 31.87 -36.69 24.17
C LEU A 33 31.31 -35.34 24.65
N MET A 34 29.98 -35.18 24.65
CA MET A 34 29.30 -34.00 25.20
C MET A 34 29.53 -33.86 26.71
N GLU A 35 29.55 -34.95 27.48
CA GLU A 35 29.90 -34.97 28.91
C GLU A 35 31.34 -34.48 29.14
N GLN A 36 32.30 -34.98 28.34
CA GLN A 36 33.70 -34.53 28.41
C GLN A 36 33.87 -33.06 27.99
N LEU A 37 33.16 -32.59 26.96
CA LEU A 37 33.17 -31.19 26.54
C LEU A 37 32.54 -30.31 27.63
N ARG A 38 31.42 -30.72 28.22
CA ARG A 38 30.76 -30.05 29.35
C ARG A 38 31.75 -29.90 30.51
N LEU A 39 32.35 -30.99 30.99
CA LEU A 39 33.35 -30.98 32.07
C LEU A 39 34.57 -30.10 31.74
N LYS A 40 35.05 -30.14 30.49
CA LYS A 40 36.22 -29.36 30.04
C LYS A 40 35.97 -27.84 29.98
N TYR A 41 34.73 -27.41 29.75
CA TYR A 41 34.36 -26.00 29.64
C TYR A 41 33.55 -25.46 30.84
N GLN A 42 33.13 -26.31 31.78
CA GLN A 42 32.38 -25.94 33.00
C GLN A 42 33.08 -24.89 33.89
N GLN A 43 34.41 -24.76 33.78
CA GLN A 43 35.22 -23.82 34.54
C GLN A 43 35.73 -22.61 33.72
N ARG A 44 35.31 -22.45 32.45
CA ARG A 44 35.70 -21.29 31.64
C ARG A 44 34.66 -20.16 31.73
N PRO A 45 35.08 -18.89 31.93
CA PRO A 45 34.20 -17.75 31.75
C PRO A 45 33.61 -17.75 30.33
N TRP A 46 32.29 -17.53 30.21
CA TRP A 46 31.61 -17.61 28.91
C TRP A 46 32.17 -16.61 27.88
N THR A 47 32.72 -15.49 28.36
CA THR A 47 33.47 -14.49 27.59
C THR A 47 34.70 -15.05 26.88
N GLU A 48 35.40 -16.05 27.45
CA GLU A 48 36.51 -16.73 26.76
C GLU A 48 36.02 -17.70 25.70
N THR A 49 34.92 -18.42 25.97
CA THR A 49 34.30 -19.33 25.00
C THR A 49 33.82 -18.56 23.77
N LEU A 50 33.16 -17.41 23.97
CA LEU A 50 32.77 -16.49 22.89
C LEU A 50 33.99 -16.00 22.09
N LYS A 51 35.04 -15.49 22.76
CA LYS A 51 36.29 -15.08 22.10
C LYS A 51 36.91 -16.22 21.28
N LEU A 52 36.88 -17.46 21.77
CA LEU A 52 37.41 -18.63 21.06
C LEU A 52 36.56 -18.98 19.82
N VAL A 53 35.23 -18.83 19.88
CA VAL A 53 34.33 -19.01 18.73
C VAL A 53 34.61 -17.95 17.67
N TYR A 54 34.60 -16.66 18.01
CA TYR A 54 34.90 -15.59 17.05
C TYR A 54 36.33 -15.70 16.48
N PHE A 55 37.32 -16.11 17.27
CA PHE A 55 38.69 -16.37 16.78
C PHE A 55 38.76 -17.55 15.79
N CYS A 56 37.96 -18.60 16.00
CA CYS A 56 37.86 -19.71 15.04
C CYS A 56 37.14 -19.31 13.74
N MET A 57 36.16 -18.39 13.81
CA MET A 57 35.46 -17.86 12.63
C MET A 57 36.31 -16.86 11.84
N GLY A 58 37.13 -16.04 12.51
CA GLY A 58 37.97 -15.01 11.88
C GLY A 58 39.18 -15.52 11.09
N ASN A 59 39.40 -16.84 10.98
CA ASN A 59 40.56 -17.45 10.31
C ASN A 59 40.14 -18.29 9.09
N PRO A 60 40.03 -17.70 7.87
CA PRO A 60 39.55 -18.39 6.67
C PRO A 60 40.53 -19.42 6.06
N HIS A 61 41.63 -19.75 6.74
CA HIS A 61 42.70 -20.61 6.20
C HIS A 61 42.50 -22.12 6.39
N ARG A 62 41.31 -22.58 6.79
CA ARG A 62 40.94 -23.99 6.66
C ARG A 62 40.31 -24.24 5.30
N LYS A 63 40.98 -25.06 4.47
CA LYS A 63 40.45 -25.52 3.17
C LYS A 63 39.03 -26.08 3.35
N PRO A 64 38.10 -25.84 2.42
CA PRO A 64 36.71 -26.27 2.56
C PRO A 64 36.65 -27.80 2.66
N VAL A 65 36.19 -28.29 3.81
CA VAL A 65 35.75 -29.68 3.94
C VAL A 65 34.40 -29.76 3.24
N SER A 66 34.32 -30.58 2.19
CA SER A 66 33.07 -30.76 1.45
C SER A 66 31.95 -31.23 2.39
N ASN A 67 30.78 -30.58 2.28
CA ASN A 67 29.60 -30.74 3.15
C ASN A 67 29.77 -30.21 4.59
N ALA A 68 29.59 -28.90 4.77
CA ALA A 68 29.40 -28.25 6.07
C ALA A 68 28.03 -27.52 6.12
N PRO A 69 27.20 -27.70 7.17
CA PRO A 69 25.87 -27.10 7.26
C PRO A 69 25.91 -25.70 7.92
N ASP A 70 26.67 -24.78 7.34
CA ASP A 70 27.00 -23.49 7.98
C ASP A 70 25.75 -22.67 8.36
N GLY A 71 24.69 -22.70 7.53
CA GLY A 71 23.42 -22.04 7.83
C GLY A 71 22.66 -22.58 9.05
N LEU A 72 22.82 -23.86 9.40
CA LEU A 72 22.24 -24.43 10.63
C LEU A 72 23.03 -23.99 11.87
N LEU A 73 24.35 -23.89 11.77
CA LEU A 73 25.16 -23.29 12.83
C LEU A 73 24.80 -21.82 13.02
N LEU A 74 24.72 -21.04 11.93
CA LEU A 74 24.34 -19.63 11.96
C LEU A 74 22.98 -19.42 12.64
N SER A 75 21.93 -20.14 12.20
CA SER A 75 20.59 -20.06 12.78
C SER A 75 20.55 -20.45 14.27
N CYS A 76 21.36 -21.43 14.68
CA CYS A 76 21.50 -21.79 16.08
C CYS A 76 22.23 -20.71 16.90
N THR A 77 23.31 -20.11 16.40
CA THR A 77 23.98 -19.00 17.08
C THR A 77 23.08 -17.77 17.19
N GLU A 78 22.36 -17.39 16.15
CA GLU A 78 21.41 -16.27 16.23
C GLU A 78 20.28 -16.56 17.23
N LYS A 79 19.78 -17.79 17.30
CA LYS A 79 18.77 -18.18 18.32
C LYS A 79 19.34 -18.09 19.73
N ILE A 80 20.60 -18.49 19.92
CA ILE A 80 21.30 -18.38 21.21
C ILE A 80 21.53 -16.90 21.58
N GLU A 81 22.03 -16.06 20.67
CA GLU A 81 22.21 -14.62 20.90
C GLU A 81 20.86 -13.92 21.21
N ARG A 82 19.79 -14.21 20.46
CA ARG A 82 18.42 -13.73 20.77
C ARG A 82 17.94 -14.15 22.17
N THR A 83 18.31 -15.35 22.65
CA THR A 83 17.93 -15.82 24.00
C THR A 83 18.86 -15.38 25.14
N LEU A 84 20.10 -14.95 24.86
CA LEU A 84 21.05 -14.46 25.87
C LEU A 84 20.77 -13.02 26.35
N ASN A 85 19.90 -12.30 25.63
CA ASN A 85 19.14 -11.12 26.09
C ASN A 85 19.93 -9.94 26.72
N ALA A 86 20.78 -9.32 25.88
CA ALA A 86 20.71 -7.88 25.61
C ALA A 86 20.79 -6.85 26.77
N LYS A 87 21.80 -6.96 27.64
CA LYS A 87 22.33 -5.86 28.49
C LYS A 87 23.87 -5.75 28.46
N SER A 88 24.45 -5.70 27.26
CA SER A 88 25.89 -5.46 27.09
C SER A 88 26.18 -4.79 25.76
N MET A 89 26.95 -3.70 25.80
CA MET A 89 27.47 -2.97 24.63
C MET A 89 28.13 -3.91 23.60
N PHE A 90 28.85 -4.94 24.04
CA PHE A 90 29.45 -5.94 23.14
C PHE A 90 28.41 -6.73 22.33
N SER A 91 27.25 -7.04 22.91
CA SER A 91 26.16 -7.72 22.20
C SER A 91 25.54 -6.82 21.14
N VAL A 92 25.33 -5.54 21.46
CA VAL A 92 24.76 -4.55 20.53
C VAL A 92 25.73 -4.30 19.36
N MET A 93 27.03 -4.14 19.66
CA MET A 93 28.06 -3.99 18.63
C MET A 93 28.17 -5.22 17.71
N ASN A 94 28.16 -6.44 18.26
CA ASN A 94 28.21 -7.66 17.42
C ASN A 94 26.97 -7.80 16.53
N THR A 95 25.77 -7.47 17.02
CA THR A 95 24.54 -7.48 16.20
C THR A 95 24.60 -6.43 15.10
N LEU A 96 25.03 -5.19 15.40
CA LEU A 96 25.23 -4.14 14.40
C LEU A 96 26.30 -4.51 13.36
N GLU A 97 27.41 -5.11 13.79
CA GLU A 97 28.49 -5.55 12.92
C GLU A 97 28.04 -6.69 11.99
N LEU A 98 27.38 -7.71 12.52
CA LEU A 98 26.85 -8.83 11.73
C LEU A 98 25.84 -8.33 10.68
N LEU A 99 24.87 -7.51 11.11
CA LEU A 99 23.83 -6.94 10.26
C LEU A 99 24.42 -6.08 9.12
N SER A 100 25.37 -5.20 9.44
CA SER A 100 26.01 -4.33 8.46
C SER A 100 26.84 -5.13 7.46
N ARG A 101 27.62 -6.12 7.93
CA ARG A 101 28.39 -7.02 7.06
C ARG A 101 27.49 -7.87 6.16
N GLN A 102 26.31 -8.30 6.64
CA GLN A 102 25.29 -8.97 5.82
C GLN A 102 24.75 -8.06 4.69
N LYS A 103 24.72 -6.74 4.90
CA LYS A 103 24.38 -5.74 3.86
C LYS A 103 25.60 -5.26 3.03
N GLY A 104 26.77 -5.88 3.21
CA GLY A 104 27.99 -5.53 2.49
C GLY A 104 28.68 -4.24 2.96
N LEU A 105 28.24 -3.67 4.08
CA LEU A 105 28.81 -2.45 4.66
C LEU A 105 30.01 -2.76 5.56
N THR A 106 30.99 -1.85 5.56
CA THR A 106 32.14 -1.91 6.48
C THR A 106 31.79 -1.35 7.85
N VAL A 107 32.39 -1.89 8.91
CA VAL A 107 32.15 -1.45 10.29
C VAL A 107 33.46 -1.24 11.02
N HIS A 108 33.58 -0.10 11.69
CA HIS A 108 34.73 0.29 12.49
C HIS A 108 34.28 0.62 13.92
N VAL A 109 34.74 -0.17 14.89
CA VAL A 109 34.49 0.10 16.31
C VAL A 109 35.60 1.01 16.86
N SER A 110 35.20 2.06 17.58
CA SER A 110 36.13 2.97 18.26
C SER A 110 37.01 2.24 19.30
N PRO A 111 38.27 2.67 19.53
CA PRO A 111 39.14 2.05 20.55
C PRO A 111 38.60 2.11 21.99
N SER A 112 37.63 2.98 22.27
CA SER A 112 36.94 3.09 23.56
C SER A 112 35.75 2.13 23.71
N GLY A 113 35.26 1.53 22.61
CA GLY A 113 34.03 0.73 22.61
C GLY A 113 32.75 1.54 22.84
N THR A 114 32.77 2.87 22.65
CA THR A 114 31.62 3.76 22.91
C THR A 114 30.98 4.34 21.65
N ALA A 115 31.61 4.14 20.49
CA ALA A 115 31.09 4.51 19.18
C ALA A 115 31.35 3.41 18.14
N CYS A 116 30.40 3.24 17.23
CA CYS A 116 30.44 2.32 16.10
C CYS A 116 30.18 3.10 14.82
N TYR A 117 31.02 2.92 13.80
CA TYR A 117 30.91 3.60 12.51
C TYR A 117 30.60 2.57 11.43
N ILE A 118 29.43 2.69 10.79
CA ILE A 118 29.04 1.87 9.64
C ILE A 118 29.31 2.69 8.38
N THR A 119 30.25 2.24 7.55
CA THR A 119 30.81 3.01 6.44
C THR A 119 30.51 2.37 5.08
N SER A 120 30.22 3.24 4.11
CA SER A 120 30.09 2.98 2.68
C SER A 120 31.02 3.91 1.90
N MET A 121 31.09 3.77 0.58
CA MET A 121 31.83 4.72 -0.28
C MET A 121 31.15 6.10 -0.38
N MET A 122 29.83 6.16 -0.13
CA MET A 122 29.00 7.35 -0.36
C MET A 122 28.31 7.91 0.89
N PHE A 123 28.42 7.24 2.04
CA PHE A 123 27.86 7.68 3.31
C PHE A 123 28.53 6.97 4.50
N TYR A 124 28.35 7.49 5.72
CA TYR A 124 28.60 6.76 6.95
C TYR A 124 27.56 7.06 8.03
N VAL A 125 27.33 6.09 8.91
CA VAL A 125 26.50 6.21 10.11
C VAL A 125 27.39 6.09 11.35
N GLU A 126 27.43 7.14 12.18
CA GLU A 126 28.02 7.10 13.53
C GLU A 126 26.91 6.73 14.54
N ILE A 127 27.13 5.67 15.32
CA ILE A 127 26.24 5.24 16.42
C ILE A 127 27.01 5.39 17.72
N GLN A 128 26.52 6.23 18.63
CA GLN A 128 27.12 6.43 19.94
C GLN A 128 26.36 5.64 21.01
N LEU A 129 27.08 4.85 21.79
CA LEU A 129 26.55 3.95 22.82
C LEU A 129 27.02 4.38 24.22
N GLU A 130 26.13 4.29 25.20
CA GLU A 130 26.50 4.38 26.61
C GLU A 130 27.12 3.05 27.09
N LYS A 131 27.79 3.09 28.26
CA LYS A 131 28.54 1.94 28.84
C LYS A 131 27.67 0.69 29.06
N ASP A 132 26.38 0.89 29.35
CA ASP A 132 25.42 -0.19 29.57
C ASP A 132 24.86 -0.79 28.27
N GLY A 133 25.17 -0.17 27.12
CA GLY A 133 24.81 -0.62 25.77
C GLY A 133 23.59 0.07 25.15
N ASP A 134 22.98 1.03 25.84
CA ASP A 134 21.89 1.83 25.30
C ASP A 134 22.40 2.92 24.33
N VAL A 135 21.55 3.30 23.38
CA VAL A 135 21.92 4.19 22.26
C VAL A 135 21.70 5.65 22.66
N MET A 136 22.77 6.44 22.64
CA MET A 136 22.74 7.86 22.96
C MET A 136 22.32 8.70 21.74
N ASP A 137 23.00 8.50 20.63
CA ASP A 137 22.94 9.33 19.42
C ASP A 137 23.23 8.47 18.19
N VAL A 138 22.65 8.84 17.05
CA VAL A 138 22.93 8.26 15.73
C VAL A 138 22.98 9.39 14.71
N LYS A 139 24.09 9.50 13.97
CA LYS A 139 24.26 10.50 12.92
C LYS A 139 24.51 9.85 11.57
N LEU A 140 23.84 10.32 10.53
CA LEU A 140 24.12 9.99 9.13
C LEU A 140 24.87 11.16 8.49
N ALA A 141 25.94 10.87 7.76
CA ALA A 141 26.59 11.81 6.86
C ALA A 141 26.68 11.19 5.47
N HIS A 142 26.23 11.93 4.45
CA HIS A 142 26.45 11.57 3.05
C HIS A 142 27.81 12.10 2.57
N PHE A 143 28.26 11.66 1.39
CA PHE A 143 29.52 12.11 0.78
C PHE A 143 29.59 13.64 0.69
N GLU A 144 30.62 14.22 1.30
CA GLU A 144 30.87 15.67 1.42
C GLU A 144 29.80 16.49 2.17
N GLU A 145 28.80 15.85 2.82
CA GLU A 145 27.83 16.51 3.70
C GLU A 145 28.24 16.50 5.18
N ALA A 146 27.70 17.43 5.96
CA ALA A 146 27.84 17.43 7.42
C ALA A 146 26.98 16.33 8.08
N PRO A 147 27.41 15.73 9.20
CA PRO A 147 26.60 14.72 9.90
C PRO A 147 25.32 15.31 10.49
N VAL A 148 24.18 14.64 10.27
CA VAL A 148 22.86 15.02 10.77
C VAL A 148 22.38 13.99 11.79
N VAL A 149 21.88 14.44 12.94
CA VAL A 149 21.29 13.57 13.99
C VAL A 149 19.99 12.94 13.46
N CYS A 150 19.79 11.65 13.76
CA CYS A 150 18.76 10.80 13.18
C CYS A 150 17.89 10.16 14.27
N ASP A 151 16.96 10.93 14.85
CA ASP A 151 16.11 10.47 15.95
C ASP A 151 15.32 9.19 15.64
N ASP A 152 14.88 9.00 14.39
CA ASP A 152 14.25 7.76 13.92
C ASP A 152 15.15 6.53 14.12
N LEU A 153 16.44 6.65 13.79
CA LEU A 153 17.43 5.57 13.95
C LEU A 153 17.75 5.33 15.43
N VAL A 154 17.84 6.41 16.22
CA VAL A 154 17.98 6.35 17.68
C VAL A 154 16.81 5.58 18.28
N GLN A 155 15.56 5.88 17.89
CA GLN A 155 14.37 5.19 18.38
C GLN A 155 14.33 3.72 17.95
N LEU A 156 14.60 3.41 16.67
CA LEU A 156 14.61 2.02 16.18
C LEU A 156 15.63 1.15 16.90
N LEU A 157 16.84 1.67 17.15
CA LEU A 157 17.88 0.93 17.89
C LEU A 157 17.59 0.84 19.39
N ARG A 158 17.01 1.87 20.03
CA ARG A 158 16.51 1.80 21.42
C ARG A 158 15.40 0.76 21.57
N MET A 159 14.51 0.65 20.58
CA MET A 159 13.48 -0.39 20.48
C MET A 159 14.05 -1.77 20.08
N LYS A 160 15.37 -1.88 19.82
CA LYS A 160 16.08 -3.09 19.39
C LYS A 160 15.50 -3.70 18.10
N ASN A 161 14.89 -2.86 17.25
CA ASN A 161 14.29 -3.22 15.96
C ASN A 161 15.36 -3.24 14.86
N TYR A 162 16.28 -4.20 14.97
CA TYR A 162 17.40 -4.36 14.05
C TYR A 162 16.97 -4.71 12.62
N ASP A 163 15.81 -5.34 12.43
CA ASP A 163 15.27 -5.65 11.10
C ASP A 163 14.90 -4.38 10.32
N ALA A 164 14.20 -3.43 10.97
CA ALA A 164 13.89 -2.14 10.38
C ALA A 164 15.15 -1.29 10.13
N PHE A 165 16.09 -1.27 11.09
CA PHE A 165 17.37 -0.59 10.92
C PHE A 165 18.19 -1.17 9.75
N GLY A 166 18.23 -2.50 9.63
CA GLY A 166 18.89 -3.21 8.53
C GLY A 166 18.26 -2.94 7.17
N LYS A 167 16.95 -2.69 7.11
CA LYS A 167 16.26 -2.21 5.90
C LYS A 167 16.69 -0.79 5.53
N ILE A 168 16.83 0.13 6.50
CA ILE A 168 17.28 1.50 6.21
C ILE A 168 18.72 1.51 5.69
N LEU A 169 19.61 0.68 6.24
CA LEU A 169 20.97 0.50 5.70
C LEU A 169 20.96 -0.04 4.25
N GLU A 170 20.02 -0.93 3.93
CA GLU A 170 19.81 -1.45 2.57
C GLU A 170 19.26 -0.36 1.63
N ASP A 171 18.24 0.39 2.04
CA ASP A 171 17.64 1.47 1.25
C ASP A 171 18.64 2.62 1.01
N LEU A 172 19.46 3.00 2.00
CA LEU A 172 20.60 3.92 1.85
C LEU A 172 21.65 3.41 0.85
N SER A 173 21.90 2.10 0.83
CA SER A 173 22.84 1.48 -0.12
C SER A 173 22.26 1.41 -1.53
N ASN A 174 20.96 1.14 -1.65
CA ASN A 174 20.21 1.10 -2.90
C ASN A 174 20.21 2.48 -3.60
N MET A 175 20.05 3.57 -2.85
CA MET A 175 20.08 4.95 -3.36
C MET A 175 21.38 5.29 -4.13
N TYR A 176 22.49 4.61 -3.83
CA TYR A 176 23.79 4.82 -4.49
C TYR A 176 24.13 3.75 -5.56
N GLN A 177 23.17 2.91 -5.98
CA GLN A 177 23.34 1.95 -7.10
C GLN A 177 23.22 2.61 -8.49
N ILE A 178 23.77 3.81 -8.62
CA ILE A 178 23.95 4.52 -9.89
C ILE A 178 25.30 4.07 -10.52
N PRO A 179 25.35 3.72 -11.82
CA PRO A 179 26.60 3.46 -12.53
C PRO A 179 27.55 4.66 -12.54
N GLY A 180 28.86 4.39 -12.63
CA GLY A 180 29.90 5.42 -12.69
C GLY A 180 30.69 5.62 -11.39
N ASN A 181 31.40 6.76 -11.31
CA ASN A 181 32.29 7.11 -10.21
C ASN A 181 31.53 7.69 -8.99
N SER A 182 32.26 8.02 -7.92
CA SER A 182 31.69 8.68 -6.72
C SER A 182 31.06 10.04 -7.04
N GLU A 183 31.63 10.79 -7.99
CA GLU A 183 31.10 12.08 -8.44
C GLU A 183 29.70 11.93 -9.08
N MET A 184 29.51 11.01 -10.03
CA MET A 184 28.20 10.72 -10.63
C MET A 184 27.17 10.28 -9.58
N LYS A 185 27.59 9.49 -8.58
CA LYS A 185 26.74 9.08 -7.45
C LYS A 185 26.36 10.27 -6.54
N ALA A 186 27.29 11.20 -6.30
CA ALA A 186 27.01 12.43 -5.57
C ALA A 186 26.07 13.36 -6.37
N LYS A 187 26.26 13.50 -7.69
CA LYS A 187 25.36 14.25 -8.57
C LYS A 187 23.95 13.65 -8.62
N GLY A 188 23.81 12.31 -8.65
CA GLY A 188 22.52 11.64 -8.55
C GLY A 188 21.79 11.86 -7.22
N TYR A 189 22.53 11.94 -6.11
CA TYR A 189 21.98 12.30 -4.81
C TYR A 189 21.59 13.79 -4.72
N LEU A 190 22.38 14.70 -5.29
CA LEU A 190 22.01 16.12 -5.45
C LEU A 190 20.75 16.29 -6.32
N ALA A 191 20.60 15.49 -7.39
CA ALA A 191 19.40 15.46 -8.21
C ALA A 191 18.16 15.02 -7.39
N LEU A 192 18.32 14.00 -6.53
CA LEU A 192 17.25 13.58 -5.62
C LEU A 192 16.90 14.70 -4.62
N GLN A 193 17.89 15.39 -4.02
CA GLN A 193 17.62 16.54 -3.14
C GLN A 193 16.90 17.69 -3.85
N ALA A 194 17.21 17.95 -5.12
CA ALA A 194 16.52 18.95 -5.93
C ALA A 194 15.03 18.57 -6.14
N LEU A 195 14.78 17.31 -6.51
CA LEU A 195 13.43 16.75 -6.61
C LEU A 195 12.68 16.78 -5.27
N GLU A 196 13.32 16.40 -4.16
CA GLU A 196 12.71 16.43 -2.81
C GLU A 196 12.21 17.85 -2.46
N LYS A 197 12.98 18.89 -2.81
CA LYS A 197 12.58 20.29 -2.63
C LYS A 197 11.43 20.70 -3.55
N ASP A 198 11.46 20.32 -4.83
CA ASP A 198 10.35 20.64 -5.75
C ASP A 198 9.03 19.95 -5.34
N LEU A 199 9.09 18.68 -4.91
CA LEU A 199 7.93 17.95 -4.39
C LEU A 199 7.38 18.61 -3.11
N TYR A 200 8.27 19.04 -2.20
CA TYR A 200 7.88 19.78 -1.00
C TYR A 200 7.19 21.10 -1.35
N SER A 201 7.76 21.91 -2.25
CA SER A 201 7.15 23.15 -2.73
C SER A 201 5.76 22.91 -3.34
N MET A 202 5.59 21.88 -4.18
CA MET A 202 4.28 21.50 -4.71
C MET A 202 3.27 21.07 -3.63
N SER A 203 3.71 20.47 -2.53
CA SER A 203 2.84 20.09 -1.41
C SER A 203 2.30 21.29 -0.62
N LEU A 204 3.01 22.43 -0.61
CA LEU A 204 2.61 23.61 0.17
C LEU A 204 1.54 24.46 -0.52
N LEU A 205 1.47 24.45 -1.85
CA LEU A 205 0.64 25.40 -2.62
C LEU A 205 -0.88 25.25 -2.42
N ASP A 206 -1.36 24.10 -1.97
CA ASP A 206 -2.78 23.87 -1.68
C ASP A 206 -3.09 23.90 -0.16
N ARG A 207 -2.12 24.27 0.70
CA ARG A 207 -2.31 24.28 2.15
C ARG A 207 -3.09 25.52 2.63
N THR A 208 -4.40 25.34 2.78
CA THR A 208 -5.19 26.13 3.72
C THR A 208 -4.83 25.77 5.17
N GLN A 209 -5.07 26.67 6.13
CA GLN A 209 -4.58 26.51 7.51
C GLN A 209 -5.22 25.36 8.31
N ASP A 210 -6.40 24.87 7.91
CA ASP A 210 -7.18 23.82 8.61
C ASP A 210 -7.10 22.44 7.92
N LEU A 211 -6.08 22.18 7.10
CA LEU A 211 -6.08 21.03 6.19
C LEU A 211 -5.77 19.69 6.88
N ASN A 212 -6.81 18.91 7.16
CA ASN A 212 -6.72 17.52 7.62
C ASN A 212 -5.90 16.65 6.64
N ARG A 213 -5.05 15.74 7.17
CA ARG A 213 -4.27 14.72 6.40
C ARG A 213 -5.10 14.04 5.31
N VAL A 214 -6.36 13.65 5.59
CA VAL A 214 -7.23 12.99 4.60
C VAL A 214 -7.44 13.88 3.36
N THR A 215 -7.60 15.19 3.57
CA THR A 215 -7.77 16.19 2.52
C THR A 215 -6.46 16.42 1.76
N GLU A 216 -5.30 16.45 2.43
CA GLU A 216 -3.99 16.48 1.77
C GLU A 216 -3.78 15.26 0.86
N VAL A 217 -4.06 14.05 1.37
CA VAL A 217 -3.93 12.78 0.65
C VAL A 217 -4.78 12.77 -0.63
N LEU A 218 -6.05 13.18 -0.56
CA LEU A 218 -7.00 13.05 -1.67
C LEU A 218 -7.04 14.24 -2.64
N ASN A 219 -6.75 15.47 -2.17
CA ASN A 219 -6.95 16.69 -2.95
C ASN A 219 -5.65 17.44 -3.31
N GLY A 220 -4.60 17.40 -2.47
CA GLY A 220 -3.39 18.19 -2.70
C GLY A 220 -2.61 17.74 -3.94
N LYS A 221 -1.95 18.67 -4.67
CA LYS A 221 -1.30 18.40 -5.97
C LYS A 221 -0.41 17.13 -6.02
N VAL A 222 0.32 16.83 -4.95
CA VAL A 222 1.19 15.63 -4.85
C VAL A 222 0.72 14.60 -3.81
N GLY A 223 -0.34 14.86 -3.06
CA GLY A 223 -0.73 14.08 -1.88
C GLY A 223 -0.06 14.55 -0.58
N HIS A 224 -0.25 13.80 0.51
CA HIS A 224 0.40 14.09 1.80
C HIS A 224 1.86 13.63 1.74
N LEU A 225 2.79 14.59 1.83
CA LEU A 225 4.23 14.38 1.68
C LEU A 225 4.92 14.28 3.04
N VAL A 226 5.65 13.20 3.25
CA VAL A 226 6.56 13.01 4.40
C VAL A 226 8.01 13.17 3.89
N PRO A 227 8.75 14.22 4.32
CA PRO A 227 10.14 14.43 3.94
C PRO A 227 11.08 13.28 4.35
N ARG A 228 12.25 13.20 3.71
CA ARG A 228 13.30 12.24 4.05
C ARG A 228 13.93 12.58 5.41
N THR A 229 13.98 11.61 6.31
CA THR A 229 14.54 11.76 7.66
C THR A 229 15.60 10.69 7.95
N GLY A 230 16.86 11.11 8.12
CA GLY A 230 17.97 10.28 8.64
C GLY A 230 18.31 8.97 7.90
N GLY A 231 17.68 8.68 6.75
CA GLY A 231 17.79 7.41 6.02
C GLY A 231 16.43 6.83 5.60
N THR A 232 15.33 7.22 6.24
CA THR A 232 13.96 6.95 5.76
C THR A 232 13.69 7.82 4.54
N PRO A 233 13.52 7.26 3.33
CA PRO A 233 13.35 8.07 2.11
C PRO A 233 12.01 8.82 2.08
N MET A 234 11.98 9.92 1.33
CA MET A 234 10.76 10.72 1.13
C MET A 234 9.61 9.85 0.61
N ASN A 235 8.44 9.96 1.23
CA ASN A 235 7.27 9.18 0.86
C ASN A 235 6.02 10.04 0.68
N ILE A 236 5.21 9.64 -0.31
CA ILE A 236 3.97 10.30 -0.72
C ILE A 236 2.82 9.36 -0.36
N GLU A 237 1.87 9.83 0.44
CA GLU A 237 0.58 9.19 0.67
C GLU A 237 -0.46 9.83 -0.26
N PHE A 238 -0.90 9.07 -1.27
CA PHE A 238 -1.68 9.61 -2.40
C PHE A 238 -3.15 9.19 -2.40
N TYR A 239 -3.51 8.12 -1.69
CA TYR A 239 -4.90 7.67 -1.59
C TYR A 239 -5.17 7.01 -0.24
N ILE A 240 -6.38 7.24 0.31
CA ILE A 240 -6.92 6.55 1.48
C ILE A 240 -8.42 6.37 1.27
N SER A 241 -8.98 5.20 1.56
CA SER A 241 -10.41 4.97 1.35
C SER A 241 -11.26 5.59 2.48
N PRO A 242 -12.50 6.03 2.21
CA PRO A 242 -13.41 6.50 3.26
C PRO A 242 -13.65 5.47 4.38
N TYR A 243 -13.62 4.17 4.06
CA TYR A 243 -13.71 3.10 5.05
C TYR A 243 -12.46 3.03 5.95
N GLN A 244 -11.26 3.22 5.39
CA GLN A 244 -10.00 3.29 6.15
C GLN A 244 -9.96 4.51 7.09
N VAL A 245 -10.51 5.65 6.67
CA VAL A 245 -10.65 6.83 7.53
C VAL A 245 -11.60 6.52 8.70
N LEU A 246 -12.78 5.96 8.42
CA LEU A 246 -13.75 5.57 9.45
C LEU A 246 -13.18 4.50 10.41
N GLU A 247 -12.36 3.57 9.92
CA GLU A 247 -11.69 2.56 10.76
C GLU A 247 -10.67 3.19 11.72
N ALA A 248 -9.98 4.26 11.32
CA ALA A 248 -9.08 5.03 12.19
C ALA A 248 -9.85 5.86 13.24
N GLU A 249 -10.97 6.46 12.84
CA GLU A 249 -11.86 7.20 13.74
C GLU A 249 -12.46 6.30 14.82
N LEU A 250 -12.88 5.07 14.47
CA LEU A 250 -13.46 4.11 15.41
C LEU A 250 -12.43 3.40 16.29
N ASN A 251 -11.21 3.16 15.79
CA ASN A 251 -10.16 2.44 16.51
C ASN A 251 -9.02 3.37 16.94
N HIS A 252 -9.26 4.22 17.95
CA HIS A 252 -8.25 5.10 18.53
C HIS A 252 -7.00 4.32 18.99
N GLY A 253 -5.94 4.37 18.18
CA GLY A 253 -4.70 3.60 18.36
C GLY A 253 -4.27 2.76 17.14
N SER A 254 -5.18 2.51 16.19
CA SER A 254 -4.84 1.91 14.89
C SER A 254 -4.30 2.99 13.94
N GLN A 255 -3.00 2.96 13.64
CA GLN A 255 -2.40 3.89 12.68
C GLN A 255 -2.73 3.47 11.24
N VAL A 256 -3.93 3.80 10.76
CA VAL A 256 -4.34 3.46 9.39
C VAL A 256 -3.50 4.27 8.39
N CYS A 257 -2.75 3.53 7.58
CA CYS A 257 -1.93 4.02 6.48
C CYS A 257 -2.69 3.85 5.17
N GLY A 258 -2.81 4.93 4.40
CA GLY A 258 -3.26 4.88 3.02
C GLY A 258 -2.19 4.29 2.09
N THR A 259 -2.47 4.30 0.80
CA THR A 259 -1.53 3.84 -0.23
C THR A 259 -0.40 4.85 -0.39
N LYS A 260 0.84 4.36 -0.23
CA LYS A 260 2.07 5.15 -0.28
C LYS A 260 3.00 4.73 -1.39
N THR A 261 3.77 5.69 -1.90
CA THR A 261 4.91 5.45 -2.78
C THR A 261 6.15 6.17 -2.24
N VAL A 262 7.33 5.61 -2.49
CA VAL A 262 8.63 6.14 -2.06
C VAL A 262 9.28 6.85 -3.23
N VAL A 263 9.78 8.06 -3.00
CA VAL A 263 10.58 8.81 -3.98
C VAL A 263 12.03 8.39 -3.84
N THR A 264 12.63 7.94 -4.93
CA THR A 264 14.04 7.54 -4.95
C THR A 264 14.67 7.77 -6.33
N VAL A 265 15.97 7.55 -6.44
CA VAL A 265 16.71 7.44 -7.70
C VAL A 265 17.09 5.97 -7.92
N GLU A 266 17.02 5.49 -9.16
CA GLU A 266 17.57 4.17 -9.56
C GLU A 266 18.53 4.32 -10.75
N GLY A 267 19.57 3.49 -10.79
CA GLY A 267 20.56 3.47 -11.86
C GLY A 267 20.02 2.89 -13.18
N MET A 268 20.51 3.42 -14.29
CA MET A 268 20.13 3.05 -15.67
C MET A 268 21.37 2.86 -16.55
N ASP A 269 21.30 1.95 -17.53
CA ASP A 269 22.37 1.77 -18.53
C ASP A 269 22.46 2.94 -19.53
N THR A 270 21.41 3.79 -19.59
CA THR A 270 21.29 4.96 -20.47
C THR A 270 21.39 6.26 -19.70
N LEU A 271 21.96 7.29 -20.34
CA LEU A 271 22.00 8.65 -19.80
C LEU A 271 20.65 9.36 -19.95
N HIS A 272 20.26 10.12 -18.93
CA HIS A 272 19.05 10.93 -18.89
C HIS A 272 19.34 12.29 -18.25
N LYS A 273 18.84 13.37 -18.85
CA LYS A 273 18.99 14.73 -18.32
C LYS A 273 18.11 14.93 -17.07
N LEU A 274 18.74 15.01 -15.90
CA LEU A 274 18.08 15.22 -14.60
C LEU A 274 18.42 16.61 -14.02
N PRO A 275 17.48 17.29 -13.35
CA PRO A 275 17.77 18.53 -12.63
C PRO A 275 18.73 18.28 -11.45
N LEU A 276 19.71 19.18 -11.29
CA LEU A 276 20.65 19.23 -10.14
C LEU A 276 20.31 20.36 -9.15
N SER A 277 19.24 21.11 -9.41
CA SER A 277 18.74 22.20 -8.55
C SER A 277 17.22 22.29 -8.69
N PRO A 278 16.51 22.78 -7.65
CA PRO A 278 15.05 22.93 -7.70
C PRO A 278 14.62 23.78 -8.89
N LEU A 279 13.57 23.34 -9.58
CA LEU A 279 13.03 23.99 -10.77
C LEU A 279 11.86 24.92 -10.44
N ILE A 280 11.28 24.84 -9.25
CA ILE A 280 10.18 25.71 -8.83
C ILE A 280 10.74 27.00 -8.22
N VAL A 281 10.28 28.13 -8.75
CA VAL A 281 10.51 29.46 -8.16
C VAL A 281 9.36 29.74 -7.18
N ASP A 282 9.67 30.35 -6.03
CA ASP A 282 8.62 30.79 -5.08
C ASP A 282 7.60 31.71 -5.79
N PRO A 283 6.28 31.44 -5.64
CA PRO A 283 5.25 32.26 -6.25
C PRO A 283 5.38 33.73 -5.82
N GLN A 284 5.44 34.62 -6.81
CA GLN A 284 5.24 36.05 -6.52
C GLN A 284 3.79 36.25 -6.08
N ALA A 285 3.57 37.07 -5.06
CA ALA A 285 2.29 37.16 -4.35
C ALA A 285 1.13 37.53 -5.29
N GLY A 286 0.33 36.52 -5.69
CA GLY A 286 -0.82 36.67 -6.58
C GLY A 286 -0.97 35.59 -7.68
N GLU A 287 0.03 34.75 -7.95
CA GLU A 287 -0.08 33.65 -8.93
C GLU A 287 -0.18 32.26 -8.28
N ASP A 288 -1.33 31.58 -8.44
CA ASP A 288 -1.55 30.18 -8.01
C ASP A 288 -0.82 29.13 -8.88
N SER A 289 -0.11 29.55 -9.93
CA SER A 289 0.45 28.67 -10.96
C SER A 289 1.92 28.31 -10.74
N LEU A 290 2.21 27.01 -10.71
CA LEU A 290 3.58 26.46 -10.70
C LEU A 290 4.35 26.82 -11.98
N VAL A 291 5.27 27.78 -11.87
CA VAL A 291 6.27 28.08 -12.90
C VAL A 291 7.51 27.21 -12.67
N PHE A 292 7.73 26.26 -13.59
CA PHE A 292 8.96 25.47 -13.64
C PHE A 292 9.99 26.15 -14.54
N LEU A 293 11.23 26.29 -14.05
CA LEU A 293 12.40 26.69 -14.83
C LEU A 293 12.68 25.68 -15.95
N GLN A 294 13.25 26.17 -17.06
CA GLN A 294 13.68 25.31 -18.16
C GLN A 294 15.00 24.60 -17.80
N LEU A 295 15.19 23.36 -18.28
CA LEU A 295 16.40 22.56 -18.05
C LEU A 295 17.61 23.08 -18.86
N THR A 296 18.22 24.17 -18.39
CA THR A 296 19.55 24.62 -18.87
C THR A 296 20.64 23.66 -18.40
N ASP A 297 21.79 23.70 -19.06
CA ASP A 297 22.96 22.87 -18.73
C ASP A 297 23.66 23.30 -17.43
N GLU A 298 23.19 24.39 -16.81
CA GLU A 298 23.61 24.87 -15.49
C GLU A 298 22.75 24.25 -14.38
N LEU A 299 21.46 24.03 -14.66
CA LEU A 299 20.46 23.49 -13.72
C LEU A 299 20.33 21.97 -13.79
N SER A 300 20.98 21.29 -14.74
CA SER A 300 20.76 19.87 -15.02
C SER A 300 21.96 19.17 -15.66
N MET A 301 21.99 17.84 -15.58
CA MET A 301 23.10 17.00 -16.05
C MET A 301 22.59 15.66 -16.60
N ASP A 302 23.23 15.16 -17.65
CA ASP A 302 23.03 13.80 -18.14
C ASP A 302 23.64 12.77 -17.17
N LEU A 303 22.80 11.99 -16.50
CA LEU A 303 23.20 10.99 -15.51
C LEU A 303 22.71 9.58 -15.92
N PRO A 304 23.43 8.50 -15.59
CA PRO A 304 23.00 7.12 -15.81
C PRO A 304 21.96 6.69 -14.75
N ALA A 305 20.88 7.45 -14.62
CA ALA A 305 19.90 7.32 -13.55
C ALA A 305 18.54 7.91 -13.95
N LEU A 306 17.48 7.51 -13.23
CA LEU A 306 16.16 8.12 -13.30
C LEU A 306 15.55 8.27 -11.91
N PHE A 307 14.65 9.23 -11.74
CA PHE A 307 13.79 9.29 -10.57
C PHE A 307 12.71 8.23 -10.66
N VAL A 308 12.30 7.69 -9.51
CA VAL A 308 11.39 6.56 -9.43
C VAL A 308 10.41 6.75 -8.28
N LEU A 309 9.11 6.63 -8.59
CA LEU A 309 8.06 6.38 -7.59
C LEU A 309 7.98 4.86 -7.37
N LYS A 310 8.41 4.39 -6.20
CA LYS A 310 8.59 2.97 -5.86
C LYS A 310 7.55 2.52 -4.84
N PHE A 311 6.71 1.55 -5.21
CA PHE A 311 5.65 1.05 -4.32
C PHE A 311 6.17 -0.08 -3.42
N HIS A 312 5.70 -0.13 -2.17
CA HIS A 312 6.06 -1.22 -1.25
C HIS A 312 5.43 -2.57 -1.66
N GLN A 313 4.24 -2.52 -2.24
CA GLN A 313 3.57 -3.64 -2.90
C GLN A 313 3.21 -3.21 -4.33
N PRO A 314 3.38 -4.06 -5.36
CA PRO A 314 3.04 -3.70 -6.73
C PRO A 314 1.55 -3.35 -6.89
N VAL A 315 1.27 -2.24 -7.57
CA VAL A 315 -0.09 -1.75 -7.80
C VAL A 315 -0.66 -2.39 -9.06
N PRO A 316 -1.85 -3.03 -9.04
CA PRO A 316 -2.55 -3.42 -10.25
C PRO A 316 -2.95 -2.17 -11.05
N MET A 317 -2.51 -2.07 -12.31
CA MET A 317 -2.83 -0.94 -13.19
C MET A 317 -3.36 -1.43 -14.53
N SER A 318 -4.38 -0.76 -15.07
CA SER A 318 -4.86 -1.01 -16.44
C SER A 318 -3.81 -0.60 -17.47
N SER A 319 -3.81 -1.24 -18.64
CA SER A 319 -2.92 -0.85 -19.75
C SER A 319 -3.07 0.62 -20.14
N SER A 320 -4.30 1.16 -20.16
CA SER A 320 -4.55 2.58 -20.44
C SER A 320 -3.93 3.52 -19.40
N SER A 321 -3.99 3.16 -18.10
CA SER A 321 -3.36 3.94 -17.03
C SER A 321 -1.83 3.93 -17.15
N ILE A 322 -1.26 2.79 -17.57
CA ILE A 322 0.18 2.62 -17.81
C ILE A 322 0.62 3.47 -19.01
N GLU A 323 -0.09 3.38 -20.14
CA GLU A 323 0.18 4.17 -21.35
C GLU A 323 0.05 5.68 -21.10
N GLU A 324 -0.91 6.12 -20.29
CA GLU A 324 -1.05 7.53 -19.92
C GLU A 324 0.11 8.02 -19.05
N ILE A 325 0.55 7.23 -18.07
CA ILE A 325 1.74 7.55 -17.28
C ILE A 325 2.98 7.63 -18.17
N GLN A 326 3.18 6.68 -19.08
CA GLN A 326 4.29 6.71 -20.05
C GLN A 326 4.26 7.96 -20.95
N ARG A 327 3.05 8.43 -21.31
CA ARG A 327 2.83 9.66 -22.08
C ARG A 327 3.14 10.93 -21.27
N LEU A 328 2.87 10.93 -19.96
CA LEU A 328 3.16 12.04 -19.05
C LEU A 328 4.63 12.13 -18.63
N THR A 329 5.31 10.99 -18.43
CA THR A 329 6.73 10.96 -18.06
C THR A 329 7.66 11.02 -19.27
N GLY A 330 7.19 10.58 -20.44
CA GLY A 330 8.01 10.33 -21.62
C GLY A 330 8.87 9.07 -21.53
N ILE A 331 8.68 8.22 -20.51
CA ILE A 331 9.54 7.08 -20.20
C ILE A 331 8.72 5.79 -20.14
N GLN A 332 9.23 4.75 -20.82
CA GLN A 332 8.62 3.42 -20.88
C GLN A 332 8.76 2.65 -19.56
N ILE A 333 7.73 1.89 -19.17
CA ILE A 333 7.74 1.05 -17.96
C ILE A 333 8.07 -0.40 -18.37
N SER A 334 9.35 -0.77 -18.24
CA SER A 334 9.88 -2.07 -18.66
C SER A 334 9.55 -3.21 -17.68
N GLY A 335 9.50 -4.44 -18.20
CA GLY A 335 9.41 -5.67 -17.39
C GLY A 335 7.99 -6.05 -16.92
N LEU A 336 6.96 -5.36 -17.42
CA LEU A 336 5.56 -5.65 -17.09
C LEU A 336 5.10 -6.98 -17.71
N LYS A 337 4.44 -7.82 -16.90
CA LYS A 337 3.66 -8.99 -17.36
C LYS A 337 2.20 -8.57 -17.46
N LEU A 338 1.59 -8.72 -18.64
CA LEU A 338 0.17 -8.46 -18.86
C LEU A 338 -0.68 -9.64 -18.37
N ALA A 339 -1.80 -9.33 -17.73
CA ALA A 339 -2.83 -10.26 -17.26
C ALA A 339 -4.20 -9.53 -17.16
N PRO A 340 -5.33 -10.22 -16.90
CA PRO A 340 -6.60 -9.54 -16.69
C PRO A 340 -6.56 -8.69 -15.40
N LEU A 341 -6.94 -7.42 -15.46
CA LEU A 341 -6.81 -6.49 -14.32
C LEU A 341 -7.49 -7.00 -13.05
N TYR A 342 -8.64 -7.64 -13.19
CA TYR A 342 -9.43 -8.16 -12.05
C TYR A 342 -8.73 -9.31 -11.33
N GLU A 343 -7.99 -10.13 -12.06
CA GLU A 343 -7.16 -11.17 -11.46
C GLU A 343 -6.00 -10.56 -10.66
N LEU A 344 -5.35 -9.52 -11.18
CA LEU A 344 -4.28 -8.82 -10.47
C LEU A 344 -4.77 -8.11 -9.19
N ILE A 345 -5.98 -7.55 -9.23
CA ILE A 345 -6.64 -6.98 -8.03
C ILE A 345 -6.91 -8.08 -7.00
N VAL A 346 -7.47 -9.23 -7.40
CA VAL A 346 -7.69 -10.38 -6.51
C VAL A 346 -6.38 -10.88 -5.89
N GLN A 347 -5.35 -11.13 -6.72
CA GLN A 347 -4.04 -11.63 -6.26
C GLN A 347 -3.38 -10.67 -5.26
N SER A 348 -3.35 -9.36 -5.56
CA SER A 348 -2.78 -8.36 -4.65
C SER A 348 -3.57 -8.22 -3.34
N THR A 349 -4.90 -8.38 -3.38
CA THR A 349 -5.75 -8.29 -2.17
C THR A 349 -5.54 -9.48 -1.22
N LEU A 350 -5.43 -10.71 -1.77
CA LEU A 350 -5.18 -11.94 -1.01
C LEU A 350 -3.74 -12.08 -0.50
N LYS A 351 -2.83 -11.17 -0.89
CA LYS A 351 -1.40 -11.16 -0.49
C LYS A 351 -0.67 -12.48 -0.78
N GLU A 352 -1.16 -13.28 -1.74
CA GLU A 352 -0.47 -14.48 -2.21
C GLU A 352 0.86 -14.03 -2.82
N LYS A 353 1.98 -14.25 -2.10
CA LYS A 353 3.33 -14.04 -2.63
C LYS A 353 3.43 -14.84 -3.93
N CYS A 354 3.99 -14.25 -4.99
CA CYS A 354 4.21 -14.91 -6.28
C CYS A 354 4.96 -16.24 -6.11
N SER A 355 4.18 -17.31 -6.00
CA SER A 355 4.57 -18.71 -6.14
C SER A 355 4.16 -19.08 -7.56
N GLU A 356 5.11 -19.59 -8.36
CA GLU A 356 4.79 -20.00 -9.73
C GLU A 356 3.88 -21.25 -9.73
N ASP A 357 3.84 -21.98 -8.60
CA ASP A 357 2.78 -22.91 -8.23
C ASP A 357 1.77 -22.24 -7.28
N LEU A 358 0.63 -21.77 -7.80
CA LEU A 358 -0.68 -21.80 -7.11
C LEU A 358 -1.83 -21.52 -8.09
N SER A 359 -2.66 -22.53 -8.34
CA SER A 359 -3.80 -22.46 -9.27
C SER A 359 -5.06 -21.86 -8.61
N THR A 360 -4.94 -20.67 -8.01
CA THR A 360 -6.02 -20.00 -7.25
C THR A 360 -7.11 -19.42 -8.16
N ASN A 361 -7.82 -20.29 -8.89
CA ASN A 361 -9.01 -19.99 -9.68
C ASN A 361 -10.27 -19.77 -8.82
N LYS A 362 -10.10 -19.12 -7.67
CA LYS A 362 -11.22 -18.54 -6.92
C LYS A 362 -11.67 -17.27 -7.64
N SER A 363 -12.83 -17.33 -8.27
CA SER A 363 -13.65 -16.16 -8.61
C SER A 363 -14.70 -15.87 -7.55
N CYS A 364 -15.02 -16.84 -6.68
CA CYS A 364 -16.04 -16.75 -5.64
C CYS A 364 -15.44 -16.33 -4.28
N PHE A 365 -16.05 -15.33 -3.63
CA PHE A 365 -15.61 -14.76 -2.35
C PHE A 365 -16.80 -14.48 -1.42
N PHE A 366 -16.62 -14.74 -0.12
CA PHE A 366 -17.68 -14.58 0.88
C PHE A 366 -17.40 -13.39 1.81
N VAL A 367 -18.39 -12.49 1.92
CA VAL A 367 -18.33 -11.29 2.76
C VAL A 367 -19.48 -11.29 3.76
N SER A 368 -19.13 -11.19 5.05
CA SER A 368 -20.10 -11.03 6.14
C SER A 368 -20.11 -9.58 6.62
N LEU A 369 -21.29 -8.96 6.67
CA LEU A 369 -21.50 -7.61 7.20
C LEU A 369 -22.41 -7.66 8.44
N PRO A 370 -22.29 -6.69 9.38
CA PRO A 370 -23.26 -6.54 10.45
C PRO A 370 -24.69 -6.33 9.92
N ASP A 371 -25.67 -6.88 10.63
CA ASP A 371 -27.11 -6.70 10.42
C ASP A 371 -27.58 -6.99 8.98
N CYS A 372 -27.03 -8.06 8.37
CA CYS A 372 -27.26 -8.41 6.97
C CYS A 372 -27.05 -9.92 6.72
N PRO A 373 -27.81 -10.55 5.80
CA PRO A 373 -27.47 -11.84 5.22
C PRO A 373 -26.03 -11.89 4.65
N LYS A 374 -25.48 -13.10 4.49
CA LYS A 374 -24.12 -13.28 3.97
C LYS A 374 -24.08 -12.99 2.47
N HIS A 375 -23.04 -12.31 2.00
CA HIS A 375 -22.88 -12.00 0.58
C HIS A 375 -21.87 -12.95 -0.07
N CYS A 376 -22.20 -13.42 -1.27
CA CYS A 376 -21.37 -14.23 -2.14
C CYS A 376 -21.08 -13.44 -3.43
N TYR A 377 -19.81 -13.09 -3.66
CA TYR A 377 -19.36 -12.34 -4.83
C TYR A 377 -18.63 -13.23 -5.82
N PHE A 378 -19.20 -13.42 -7.01
CA PHE A 378 -18.50 -13.99 -8.16
C PHE A 378 -17.86 -12.85 -8.97
N ILE A 379 -16.54 -12.73 -8.90
CA ILE A 379 -15.76 -11.77 -9.68
C ILE A 379 -15.40 -12.40 -11.02
N ASN A 380 -16.02 -11.92 -12.08
CA ASN A 380 -15.73 -12.33 -13.44
C ASN A 380 -14.36 -11.73 -13.85
N LYS A 381 -13.33 -12.56 -13.94
CA LYS A 381 -11.93 -12.12 -14.17
C LYS A 381 -11.69 -11.44 -15.53
N GLY A 382 -12.62 -11.53 -16.48
CA GLY A 382 -12.46 -11.01 -17.84
C GLY A 382 -11.57 -11.89 -18.71
N SER A 383 -10.88 -11.30 -19.69
CA SER A 383 -10.00 -12.01 -20.63
C SER A 383 -8.77 -11.19 -21.02
N GLU A 384 -7.62 -11.85 -21.14
CA GLU A 384 -6.32 -11.26 -21.52
C GLU A 384 -6.34 -10.47 -22.84
N LYS A 385 -7.32 -10.75 -23.71
CA LYS A 385 -7.46 -10.17 -25.07
C LYS A 385 -8.50 -9.05 -25.15
N SER A 386 -8.83 -8.44 -24.02
CA SER A 386 -9.76 -7.30 -23.93
C SER A 386 -9.04 -6.05 -23.41
N ASP A 387 -9.64 -4.88 -23.60
CA ASP A 387 -9.09 -3.59 -23.15
C ASP A 387 -8.87 -3.53 -21.62
N LEU A 388 -9.50 -4.45 -20.89
CA LEU A 388 -9.42 -4.72 -19.45
C LEU A 388 -8.10 -5.40 -19.00
N ALA A 389 -7.11 -5.51 -19.89
CA ALA A 389 -5.77 -5.95 -19.55
C ALA A 389 -5.06 -4.96 -18.61
N GLY A 390 -4.11 -5.47 -17.83
CA GLY A 390 -3.30 -4.68 -16.93
C GLY A 390 -2.02 -5.39 -16.51
N ALA A 391 -1.24 -4.73 -15.66
CA ALA A 391 0.00 -5.27 -15.09
C ALA A 391 0.20 -4.84 -13.63
N LEU A 392 1.02 -5.59 -12.90
CA LEU A 392 1.49 -5.21 -11.56
C LEU A 392 2.67 -4.26 -11.67
N VAL A 393 2.46 -2.98 -11.35
CA VAL A 393 3.47 -1.93 -11.42
C VAL A 393 4.14 -1.78 -10.06
N SER A 394 5.40 -2.20 -9.95
CA SER A 394 6.22 -2.03 -8.74
C SER A 394 6.91 -0.65 -8.66
N LYS A 395 7.12 0.00 -9.81
CA LYS A 395 7.81 1.28 -9.91
C LYS A 395 7.42 2.07 -11.17
N ILE A 396 7.43 3.40 -11.08
CA ILE A 396 7.22 4.33 -12.20
C ILE A 396 8.44 5.24 -12.35
N PRO A 397 9.15 5.20 -13.49
CA PRO A 397 10.29 6.07 -13.77
C PRO A 397 9.87 7.43 -14.35
N PHE A 398 10.61 8.49 -13.99
CA PHE A 398 10.44 9.84 -14.52
C PHE A 398 11.74 10.66 -14.43
N SER A 399 11.80 11.81 -15.11
CA SER A 399 12.98 12.70 -15.12
C SER A 399 12.70 14.13 -14.65
N HIS A 400 11.44 14.57 -14.64
CA HIS A 400 11.09 15.98 -14.38
C HIS A 400 9.91 16.10 -13.39
N PRO A 401 10.01 16.89 -12.30
CA PRO A 401 9.01 16.93 -11.21
C PRO A 401 7.59 17.27 -11.68
N LYS A 402 7.43 18.14 -12.68
CA LYS A 402 6.14 18.53 -13.28
C LYS A 402 5.20 17.38 -13.65
N CYS A 403 5.67 16.18 -13.98
CA CYS A 403 4.77 15.06 -14.31
C CYS A 403 4.13 14.42 -13.06
N VAL A 404 4.72 14.59 -11.87
CA VAL A 404 4.32 13.86 -10.66
C VAL A 404 2.87 14.13 -10.26
N PRO A 405 2.33 15.37 -10.23
CA PRO A 405 0.92 15.60 -9.94
C PRO A 405 -0.06 14.84 -10.86
N GLY A 406 0.24 14.75 -12.16
CA GLY A 406 -0.58 13.99 -13.11
C GLY A 406 -0.50 12.48 -12.89
N VAL A 407 0.71 11.96 -12.64
CA VAL A 407 0.92 10.55 -12.29
C VAL A 407 0.22 10.19 -10.97
N ILE A 408 0.24 11.07 -9.99
CA ILE A 408 -0.45 10.90 -8.70
C ILE A 408 -1.97 10.84 -8.88
N GLU A 409 -2.57 11.63 -9.78
CA GLU A 409 -4.01 11.57 -10.02
C GLU A 409 -4.44 10.29 -10.76
N ILE A 410 -3.63 9.79 -11.70
CA ILE A 410 -3.88 8.48 -12.35
C ILE A 410 -3.77 7.35 -11.32
N LEU A 411 -2.78 7.40 -10.43
CA LEU A 411 -2.62 6.43 -9.34
C LEU A 411 -3.79 6.47 -8.36
N ARG A 412 -4.27 7.67 -7.99
CA ARG A 412 -5.48 7.87 -7.19
C ARG A 412 -6.70 7.23 -7.83
N HIS A 413 -6.96 7.50 -9.11
CA HIS A 413 -8.07 6.90 -9.85
C HIS A 413 -7.95 5.37 -9.88
N GLN A 414 -6.78 4.85 -10.29
CA GLN A 414 -6.56 3.40 -10.37
C GLN A 414 -6.75 2.71 -9.02
N VAL A 415 -6.24 3.27 -7.92
CA VAL A 415 -6.39 2.67 -6.59
C VAL A 415 -7.82 2.83 -6.06
N ALA A 416 -8.53 3.91 -6.38
CA ALA A 416 -9.96 4.05 -6.07
C ALA A 416 -10.81 2.96 -6.78
N TYR A 417 -10.56 2.72 -8.06
CA TYR A 417 -11.17 1.62 -8.83
C TYR A 417 -10.84 0.25 -8.24
N ASN A 418 -9.55 -0.01 -7.97
CA ASN A 418 -9.11 -1.25 -7.34
C ASN A 418 -9.77 -1.45 -5.97
N THR A 419 -9.92 -0.41 -5.15
CA THR A 419 -10.56 -0.48 -3.82
C THR A 419 -11.96 -1.06 -3.89
N LEU A 420 -12.77 -0.63 -4.87
CA LEU A 420 -14.14 -1.12 -5.04
C LEU A 420 -14.17 -2.62 -5.35
N ILE A 421 -13.29 -3.10 -6.22
CA ILE A 421 -13.19 -4.51 -6.60
C ILE A 421 -12.59 -5.36 -5.47
N SER A 422 -11.52 -4.89 -4.83
CA SER A 422 -10.94 -5.49 -3.61
C SER A 422 -11.96 -5.61 -2.48
N SER A 423 -12.93 -4.70 -2.37
CA SER A 423 -13.96 -4.76 -1.32
C SER A 423 -14.88 -6.00 -1.40
N CYS A 424 -14.95 -6.65 -2.56
CA CYS A 424 -15.65 -7.92 -2.76
C CYS A 424 -14.80 -9.16 -2.39
N VAL A 425 -13.49 -9.00 -2.22
CA VAL A 425 -12.53 -10.10 -2.02
C VAL A 425 -12.34 -10.37 -0.53
N SER A 426 -12.26 -11.65 -0.16
CA SER A 426 -12.14 -12.08 1.23
C SER A 426 -11.40 -13.42 1.33
N GLU A 427 -10.45 -13.51 2.27
CA GLU A 427 -9.77 -14.77 2.62
C GLU A 427 -10.67 -15.73 3.41
N LYS A 428 -11.81 -15.25 3.95
CA LYS A 428 -12.67 -16.01 4.85
C LYS A 428 -13.50 -17.03 4.08
N HIS A 429 -13.14 -18.31 4.22
CA HIS A 429 -14.01 -19.42 3.86
C HIS A 429 -15.18 -19.50 4.85
N ILE A 430 -16.38 -19.62 4.30
CA ILE A 430 -17.61 -19.91 5.03
C ILE A 430 -18.13 -21.24 4.47
N ASN A 431 -18.79 -22.06 5.31
CA ASN A 431 -19.45 -23.27 4.85
C ASN A 431 -20.67 -22.89 3.99
N GLU A 432 -20.92 -23.61 2.91
CA GLU A 432 -21.96 -23.28 1.91
C GLU A 432 -23.41 -23.54 2.39
N ASP A 433 -23.57 -23.99 3.65
CA ASP A 433 -24.81 -24.51 4.24
C ASP A 433 -25.70 -23.41 4.92
N ASP A 434 -25.31 -22.15 4.81
CA ASP A 434 -26.09 -21.00 5.31
C ASP A 434 -27.29 -20.69 4.40
N SER A 435 -28.52 -20.92 4.88
CA SER A 435 -29.77 -20.68 4.12
C SER A 435 -30.10 -19.21 3.82
N GLU A 436 -29.21 -18.27 4.15
CA GLU A 436 -29.35 -16.81 3.98
C GLU A 436 -28.14 -16.22 3.24
N LEU A 437 -27.85 -16.77 2.04
CA LEU A 437 -26.79 -16.30 1.14
C LEU A 437 -27.38 -15.48 -0.03
N LEU A 438 -26.90 -14.24 -0.18
CA LEU A 438 -27.19 -13.36 -1.32
C LEU A 438 -26.05 -13.44 -2.35
N TYR A 439 -26.39 -13.70 -3.61
CA TYR A 439 -25.42 -13.88 -4.70
C TYR A 439 -25.33 -12.64 -5.59
N PHE A 440 -24.08 -12.28 -5.94
CA PHE A 440 -23.74 -11.10 -6.74
C PHE A 440 -22.69 -11.47 -7.80
N GLU A 441 -22.93 -11.11 -9.08
CA GLU A 441 -21.89 -11.20 -10.12
C GLU A 441 -21.27 -9.83 -10.36
N VAL A 442 -19.95 -9.71 -10.25
CA VAL A 442 -19.17 -8.49 -10.51
C VAL A 442 -18.47 -8.64 -11.85
N VAL A 443 -18.92 -7.87 -12.84
CA VAL A 443 -18.48 -8.00 -14.25
C VAL A 443 -17.81 -6.70 -14.71
N PRO A 444 -16.55 -6.73 -15.17
CA PRO A 444 -15.89 -5.55 -15.74
C PRO A 444 -16.57 -5.12 -17.05
N HIS A 445 -16.71 -3.81 -17.27
CA HIS A 445 -17.28 -3.26 -18.50
C HIS A 445 -16.29 -2.37 -19.27
N LYS A 446 -15.50 -1.55 -18.57
CA LYS A 446 -14.40 -0.72 -19.07
C LYS A 446 -13.32 -0.61 -18.01
N ASN A 447 -12.23 0.09 -18.29
CA ASN A 447 -11.14 0.31 -17.34
C ASN A 447 -11.51 1.28 -16.19
N THR A 448 -12.63 2.00 -16.30
CA THR A 448 -13.21 2.88 -15.27
C THR A 448 -14.52 2.37 -14.68
N SER A 449 -15.20 1.42 -15.35
CA SER A 449 -16.61 1.09 -15.08
C SER A 449 -16.89 -0.41 -15.02
N PHE A 450 -17.76 -0.82 -14.10
CA PHE A 450 -18.16 -2.22 -13.93
C PHE A 450 -19.62 -2.37 -13.51
N SER A 451 -20.14 -3.58 -13.65
CA SER A 451 -21.52 -3.95 -13.32
C SER A 451 -21.56 -4.90 -12.13
N VAL A 452 -22.57 -4.74 -11.26
CA VAL A 452 -22.90 -5.67 -10.18
C VAL A 452 -24.32 -6.18 -10.41
N PHE A 453 -24.44 -7.44 -10.83
CA PHE A 453 -25.72 -8.12 -11.07
C PHE A 453 -26.19 -8.85 -9.81
N PHE A 454 -27.49 -8.85 -9.56
CA PHE A 454 -28.12 -9.44 -8.37
C PHE A 454 -29.59 -9.79 -8.63
N LEU A 455 -30.16 -10.73 -7.88
CA LEU A 455 -31.60 -10.97 -7.89
C LEU A 455 -32.35 -9.82 -7.21
N HIS A 456 -33.44 -9.36 -7.80
CA HIS A 456 -34.19 -8.21 -7.30
C HIS A 456 -34.81 -8.51 -5.91
N PRO A 457 -34.70 -7.63 -4.90
CA PRO A 457 -35.10 -7.96 -3.51
C PRO A 457 -36.60 -8.27 -3.30
N VAL A 458 -37.45 -8.07 -4.31
CA VAL A 458 -38.91 -8.24 -4.27
C VAL A 458 -39.44 -9.16 -5.37
N LYS A 459 -38.61 -9.57 -6.35
CA LYS A 459 -38.99 -10.35 -7.54
C LYS A 459 -37.82 -11.22 -8.02
N GLU A 460 -38.09 -12.36 -8.65
CA GLU A 460 -37.04 -13.29 -9.11
C GLU A 460 -36.29 -12.83 -10.39
N ASN A 461 -36.51 -11.59 -10.82
CA ASN A 461 -35.83 -10.97 -11.96
C ASN A 461 -34.39 -10.53 -11.60
N LEU A 462 -33.54 -10.40 -12.61
CA LEU A 462 -32.18 -9.89 -12.46
C LEU A 462 -32.17 -8.35 -12.52
N ALA A 463 -31.53 -7.73 -11.54
CA ALA A 463 -31.23 -6.30 -11.48
C ALA A 463 -29.71 -6.06 -11.59
N CYS A 464 -29.31 -4.84 -11.95
CA CYS A 464 -27.90 -4.48 -12.11
C CYS A 464 -27.63 -3.05 -11.61
N VAL A 465 -26.51 -2.85 -10.90
CA VAL A 465 -25.93 -1.52 -10.68
C VAL A 465 -24.67 -1.40 -11.53
N VAL A 466 -24.65 -0.45 -12.46
CA VAL A 466 -23.42 -0.01 -13.13
C VAL A 466 -22.75 1.05 -12.26
N ILE A 467 -21.44 0.95 -12.07
CA ILE A 467 -20.60 1.87 -11.30
C ILE A 467 -19.49 2.37 -12.24
N ASP A 468 -19.37 3.68 -12.44
CA ASP A 468 -18.31 4.32 -13.26
C ASP A 468 -17.49 5.28 -12.40
N VAL A 469 -16.19 5.04 -12.30
CA VAL A 469 -15.24 5.83 -11.50
C VAL A 469 -14.68 6.93 -12.39
N ILE A 470 -15.22 8.14 -12.24
CA ILE A 470 -14.81 9.32 -13.02
C ILE A 470 -13.50 9.89 -12.47
N SER A 471 -13.33 9.84 -11.14
CA SER A 471 -12.07 10.13 -10.46
C SER A 471 -12.03 9.46 -9.09
N SER A 472 -10.89 9.56 -8.40
CA SER A 472 -10.75 9.11 -7.01
C SER A 472 -11.73 9.72 -6.00
N ARG A 473 -12.36 10.85 -6.35
CA ARG A 473 -13.31 11.61 -5.53
C ARG A 473 -14.73 11.57 -6.10
N GLU A 474 -14.91 11.07 -7.32
CA GLU A 474 -16.19 11.02 -8.01
C GLU A 474 -16.46 9.68 -8.68
N VAL A 475 -17.54 9.04 -8.20
CA VAL A 475 -18.11 7.83 -8.79
C VAL A 475 -19.58 8.13 -9.15
N GLN A 476 -20.00 7.70 -10.34
CA GLN A 476 -21.38 7.71 -10.81
C GLN A 476 -21.95 6.29 -10.75
N CYS A 477 -23.26 6.15 -10.55
CA CYS A 477 -23.91 4.86 -10.39
C CYS A 477 -25.29 4.87 -11.07
N HIS A 478 -25.61 3.80 -11.80
CA HIS A 478 -26.89 3.65 -12.51
C HIS A 478 -27.57 2.33 -12.14
N LEU A 479 -28.79 2.41 -11.62
CA LEU A 479 -29.61 1.25 -11.27
C LEU A 479 -30.50 0.85 -12.45
N HIS A 480 -30.26 -0.34 -13.00
CA HIS A 480 -31.07 -0.95 -14.04
C HIS A 480 -31.94 -2.06 -13.44
N LEU A 481 -33.26 -1.87 -13.52
CA LEU A 481 -34.30 -2.84 -13.16
C LEU A 481 -35.03 -3.32 -14.41
N ASN A 482 -35.72 -4.46 -14.34
CA ASN A 482 -36.69 -4.83 -15.36
C ASN A 482 -37.87 -3.82 -15.31
N PRO A 483 -38.34 -3.24 -16.44
CA PRO A 483 -39.49 -2.33 -16.45
C PRO A 483 -40.82 -2.91 -15.91
N GLN A 484 -40.88 -4.21 -15.62
CA GLN A 484 -42.01 -4.90 -14.99
C GLN A 484 -41.86 -5.07 -13.46
N ASP A 485 -40.70 -4.78 -12.89
CA ASP A 485 -40.46 -4.85 -11.44
C ASP A 485 -40.91 -3.57 -10.73
N PRO A 486 -41.33 -3.65 -9.45
CA PRO A 486 -41.59 -2.46 -8.65
C PRO A 486 -40.30 -1.68 -8.42
N THR A 487 -40.34 -0.37 -8.62
CA THR A 487 -39.18 0.52 -8.45
C THR A 487 -38.65 0.47 -7.01
N LEU A 488 -37.34 0.24 -6.85
CA LEU A 488 -36.68 0.39 -5.56
C LEU A 488 -36.59 1.87 -5.18
N ASN A 489 -36.80 2.20 -3.89
CA ASN A 489 -36.61 3.55 -3.33
C ASN A 489 -35.12 3.98 -3.26
N SER A 490 -34.24 3.37 -4.07
CA SER A 490 -32.80 3.57 -4.14
C SER A 490 -32.45 4.23 -5.48
N SER A 491 -32.43 5.56 -5.54
CA SER A 491 -32.03 6.28 -6.75
C SER A 491 -30.53 6.15 -7.03
N ASP A 492 -30.13 6.40 -8.29
CA ASP A 492 -28.74 6.56 -8.73
C ASP A 492 -27.92 7.44 -7.76
N ASP A 493 -28.43 8.64 -7.43
CA ASP A 493 -27.82 9.54 -6.46
C ASP A 493 -27.67 8.94 -5.04
N PHE A 494 -28.62 8.12 -4.60
CA PHE A 494 -28.53 7.45 -3.29
C PHE A 494 -27.40 6.42 -3.31
N ILE A 495 -27.32 5.61 -4.36
CA ILE A 495 -26.27 4.61 -4.55
C ILE A 495 -24.90 5.30 -4.64
N ALA A 496 -24.77 6.35 -5.47
CA ALA A 496 -23.54 7.13 -5.62
C ALA A 496 -23.11 7.79 -4.29
N ARG A 497 -24.05 8.32 -3.49
CA ARG A 497 -23.74 8.83 -2.13
C ARG A 497 -23.25 7.75 -1.17
N VAL A 498 -23.80 6.54 -1.24
CA VAL A 498 -23.31 5.41 -0.41
C VAL A 498 -21.90 5.00 -0.88
N VAL A 499 -21.68 4.83 -2.18
CA VAL A 499 -20.35 4.52 -2.75
C VAL A 499 -19.32 5.56 -2.33
N LYS A 500 -19.58 6.86 -2.55
CA LYS A 500 -18.66 7.95 -2.17
C LYS A 500 -18.36 7.98 -0.65
N ARG A 501 -19.22 7.41 0.21
CA ARG A 501 -19.03 7.35 1.67
C ARG A 501 -18.32 6.10 2.18
N CYS A 502 -18.27 4.99 1.42
CA CYS A 502 -17.65 3.73 1.88
C CYS A 502 -16.59 3.13 0.95
N MET A 503 -16.61 3.44 -0.35
CA MET A 503 -15.84 2.76 -1.39
C MET A 503 -15.88 1.22 -1.27
N SER A 504 -17.06 0.67 -0.94
CA SER A 504 -17.28 -0.74 -0.65
C SER A 504 -18.57 -1.25 -1.28
N VAL A 505 -18.46 -2.11 -2.29
CA VAL A 505 -19.59 -2.73 -3.00
C VAL A 505 -20.49 -3.55 -2.05
N PRO A 506 -19.96 -4.37 -1.11
CA PRO A 506 -20.81 -5.03 -0.11
C PRO A 506 -21.66 -4.08 0.73
N VAL A 507 -21.10 -2.95 1.17
CA VAL A 507 -21.84 -1.95 1.95
C VAL A 507 -22.95 -1.30 1.12
N VAL A 508 -22.71 -1.08 -0.17
CA VAL A 508 -23.69 -0.55 -1.13
C VAL A 508 -24.83 -1.54 -1.35
N MET A 509 -24.54 -2.82 -1.62
CA MET A 509 -25.58 -3.84 -1.80
C MET A 509 -26.40 -4.03 -0.53
N ARG A 510 -25.77 -4.03 0.66
CA ARG A 510 -26.49 -4.05 1.95
C ARG A 510 -27.42 -2.84 2.10
N ALA A 511 -26.97 -1.63 1.72
CA ALA A 511 -27.79 -0.43 1.79
C ALA A 511 -29.00 -0.52 0.84
N LEU A 512 -28.81 -1.03 -0.38
CA LEU A 512 -29.85 -1.23 -1.38
C LEU A 512 -30.90 -2.26 -0.91
N PHE A 513 -30.47 -3.43 -0.44
CA PHE A 513 -31.36 -4.47 0.07
C PHE A 513 -32.10 -4.04 1.35
N ARG A 514 -31.41 -3.37 2.29
CA ARG A 514 -32.06 -2.82 3.50
C ARG A 514 -33.09 -1.74 3.16
N ASN A 515 -32.89 -0.96 2.11
CA ASN A 515 -33.86 0.03 1.66
C ASN A 515 -35.09 -0.64 1.02
N ALA A 516 -34.89 -1.66 0.18
CA ALA A 516 -35.97 -2.45 -0.40
C ALA A 516 -36.82 -3.19 0.66
N ALA A 517 -36.18 -3.74 1.69
CA ALA A 517 -36.86 -4.43 2.78
C ALA A 517 -37.79 -3.51 3.60
N LYS A 518 -37.45 -2.21 3.74
CA LYS A 518 -38.35 -1.22 4.35
C LYS A 518 -39.62 -1.05 3.54
N VAL A 519 -39.50 -0.83 2.22
CA VAL A 519 -40.66 -0.63 1.34
C VAL A 519 -41.65 -1.78 1.45
N LYS A 520 -41.15 -3.03 1.53
CA LYS A 520 -41.98 -4.21 1.74
C LYS A 520 -42.75 -4.14 3.08
N ALA A 521 -42.08 -3.85 4.18
CA ALA A 521 -42.72 -3.73 5.49
C ALA A 521 -43.70 -2.53 5.57
N ASP A 522 -43.38 -1.43 4.90
CA ASP A 522 -44.23 -0.23 4.81
C ASP A 522 -45.50 -0.53 3.98
N SER A 523 -45.42 -1.34 2.91
CA SER A 523 -46.60 -1.83 2.20
C SER A 523 -47.43 -2.83 2.99
N GLU A 524 -46.78 -3.83 3.61
CA GLU A 524 -47.47 -4.87 4.39
C GLU A 524 -48.20 -4.27 5.62
N THR A 525 -47.67 -3.18 6.20
CA THR A 525 -48.37 -2.43 7.26
C THR A 525 -49.43 -1.46 6.77
N GLN A 526 -49.45 -1.07 5.48
CA GLN A 526 -50.59 -0.35 4.90
C GLN A 526 -51.75 -1.30 4.58
N ASP A 527 -51.47 -2.46 3.98
CA ASP A 527 -52.48 -3.49 3.70
C ASP A 527 -53.15 -3.99 5.00
N MET A 528 -52.36 -4.32 6.03
CA MET A 528 -52.85 -4.71 7.36
C MET A 528 -53.72 -3.63 8.06
N ASN A 529 -53.57 -2.35 7.70
CA ASN A 529 -54.43 -1.28 8.21
C ASN A 529 -55.73 -1.11 7.40
N MET A 530 -55.77 -1.53 6.13
CA MET A 530 -57.02 -1.60 5.36
C MET A 530 -57.86 -2.83 5.74
N GLU A 531 -57.24 -3.98 6.02
CA GLU A 531 -57.95 -5.19 6.45
C GLU A 531 -58.60 -5.10 7.86
N GLN A 532 -58.30 -4.06 8.65
CA GLN A 532 -58.88 -3.87 9.99
C GLN A 532 -60.10 -2.94 10.03
N GLN A 533 -60.62 -2.49 8.87
CA GLN A 533 -61.86 -1.70 8.83
C GLN A 533 -63.10 -2.63 8.77
N PRO A 534 -64.02 -2.59 9.76
CA PRO A 534 -65.16 -3.52 9.79
C PRO A 534 -66.17 -3.28 8.67
N GLU A 535 -66.77 -4.36 8.16
CA GLU A 535 -67.84 -4.30 7.14
C GLU A 535 -69.04 -3.47 7.64
N PRO A 536 -69.54 -2.47 6.87
CA PRO A 536 -70.83 -1.88 7.12
C PRO A 536 -71.94 -2.89 6.73
N GLN A 537 -72.88 -3.14 7.65
CA GLN A 537 -73.94 -4.11 7.41
C GLN A 537 -74.87 -3.69 6.26
N SER A 538 -75.22 -4.68 5.43
CA SER A 538 -76.13 -4.52 4.29
C SER A 538 -77.60 -4.41 4.74
N GLU A 539 -78.22 -3.26 4.51
CA GLU A 539 -79.68 -3.16 4.36
C GLU A 539 -80.04 -3.09 2.87
N GLN A 540 -80.92 -3.99 2.42
CA GLN A 540 -81.47 -3.95 1.07
C GLN A 540 -82.73 -3.08 1.02
N THR A 541 -82.84 -2.19 0.03
CA THR A 541 -84.14 -1.90 -0.60
C THR A 541 -83.99 -1.46 -2.06
N THR A 542 -85.03 -1.72 -2.84
CA THR A 542 -85.03 -1.90 -4.30
C THR A 542 -85.24 -0.63 -5.14
N ASP A 543 -84.77 -0.72 -6.40
CA ASP A 543 -85.24 -0.04 -7.63
C ASP A 543 -85.18 1.51 -7.69
N SER A 544 -84.70 2.12 -8.78
CA SER A 544 -85.19 1.88 -10.14
C SER A 544 -84.30 2.47 -11.27
N SER A 545 -84.66 2.14 -12.51
CA SER A 545 -83.90 2.27 -13.77
C SER A 545 -83.76 3.67 -14.42
N SER A 546 -82.61 3.94 -15.04
CA SER A 546 -82.47 4.45 -16.43
C SER A 546 -80.98 4.52 -16.85
N LEU A 547 -80.48 3.85 -17.90
CA LEU A 547 -80.64 4.07 -19.35
C LEU A 547 -79.98 5.35 -19.93
N LYS A 548 -78.73 5.23 -20.46
CA LYS A 548 -78.26 5.59 -21.82
C LYS A 548 -76.72 5.73 -21.86
N GLU A 549 -76.03 4.91 -22.66
CA GLU A 549 -75.58 5.17 -24.05
C GLU A 549 -74.45 6.21 -24.18
N SER A 550 -73.28 5.72 -24.59
CA SER A 550 -72.11 6.50 -25.01
C SER A 550 -72.11 6.67 -26.54
N LEU A 551 -71.68 7.84 -27.05
CA LEU A 551 -71.07 7.96 -28.39
C LEU A 551 -70.48 9.37 -28.66
N SER A 552 -69.25 9.37 -29.20
CA SER A 552 -68.64 10.33 -30.16
C SER A 552 -68.79 11.87 -29.99
N GLY A 553 -67.66 12.58 -30.12
CA GLY A 553 -67.66 13.99 -30.51
C GLY A 553 -66.26 14.63 -30.45
N ALA A 554 -65.66 14.94 -31.61
CA ALA A 554 -64.37 15.66 -31.67
C ALA A 554 -64.60 17.16 -31.87
N GLY A 555 -63.70 17.99 -31.35
CA GLY A 555 -63.71 19.45 -31.57
C GLY A 555 -62.40 20.11 -31.12
N GLN A 556 -61.66 20.68 -32.07
CA GLN A 556 -60.49 21.53 -31.81
C GLN A 556 -60.93 22.98 -31.57
N GLN A 557 -60.17 23.74 -30.79
CA GLN A 557 -59.68 25.07 -31.19
C GLN A 557 -58.61 25.62 -30.25
N ASP A 558 -57.58 26.24 -30.83
CA ASP A 558 -56.53 26.98 -30.13
C ASP A 558 -57.01 28.35 -29.63
N TRP A 559 -56.47 28.82 -28.51
CA TRP A 559 -56.24 30.24 -28.24
C TRP A 559 -54.86 30.40 -27.59
N VAL A 560 -54.20 31.53 -27.84
CA VAL A 560 -52.77 31.79 -27.55
C VAL A 560 -52.63 33.16 -26.88
N VAL A 561 -51.43 33.47 -26.33
CA VAL A 561 -50.98 34.78 -25.78
C VAL A 561 -51.64 35.10 -24.40
N THR A 562 -51.01 35.69 -23.36
CA THR A 562 -49.83 36.59 -23.30
C THR A 562 -49.07 36.53 -21.95
N ASP A 563 -47.76 36.79 -22.00
CA ASP A 563 -46.80 37.35 -21.02
C ASP A 563 -47.07 37.46 -19.47
N LYS A 564 -46.02 37.04 -18.75
CA LYS A 564 -45.27 37.75 -17.67
C LYS A 564 -45.67 37.62 -16.18
N PRO A 565 -44.70 37.88 -15.26
CA PRO A 565 -44.60 37.15 -14.00
C PRO A 565 -45.13 37.93 -12.81
N ASN A 566 -45.16 37.28 -11.66
CA ASN A 566 -45.28 37.94 -10.36
C ASN A 566 -44.05 37.65 -9.49
N ASN A 567 -43.62 38.64 -8.72
CA ASN A 567 -42.42 38.63 -7.88
C ASN A 567 -42.85 38.87 -6.44
N THR A 568 -42.44 38.03 -5.49
CA THR A 568 -42.65 38.27 -4.05
C THR A 568 -41.52 37.67 -3.23
N ASP A 569 -41.18 38.35 -2.13
CA ASP A 569 -39.94 38.26 -1.38
C ASP A 569 -40.22 38.20 0.14
N SER A 570 -39.40 37.45 0.87
CA SER A 570 -39.27 37.29 2.36
C SER A 570 -38.64 35.90 2.64
N THR A 571 -37.56 35.68 3.42
CA THR A 571 -37.23 36.07 4.82
C THR A 571 -38.25 35.57 5.87
N GLU A 572 -37.93 35.39 7.16
CA GLU A 572 -36.63 35.30 7.88
C GLU A 572 -36.25 33.79 8.04
N GLU A 573 -35.46 33.21 8.99
CA GLU A 573 -34.71 33.64 10.19
C GLU A 573 -33.53 32.66 10.44
N ASP A 574 -32.40 33.14 10.99
CA ASP A 574 -31.20 32.34 11.37
C ASP A 574 -31.05 32.32 12.90
N PHE A 575 -30.82 31.17 13.54
CA PHE A 575 -30.66 31.09 15.00
C PHE A 575 -29.23 30.79 15.45
N SER A 576 -28.51 31.84 15.85
CA SER A 576 -27.22 31.75 16.54
C SER A 576 -27.32 32.32 17.96
N THR A 577 -26.99 31.51 18.98
CA THR A 577 -27.03 31.91 20.38
C THR A 577 -25.64 32.28 20.90
N ALA A 578 -25.41 33.58 21.14
CA ALA A 578 -24.17 34.10 21.73
C ALA A 578 -24.31 34.43 23.22
N LYS A 579 -23.23 34.20 23.99
CA LYS A 579 -22.76 34.89 25.22
C LYS A 579 -21.65 34.05 25.90
N LEU A 580 -20.69 34.61 26.65
CA LEU A 580 -20.55 35.98 27.17
C LEU A 580 -19.07 36.40 27.16
N GLU A 581 -18.78 37.67 26.84
CA GLU A 581 -17.45 38.29 27.05
C GLU A 581 -17.36 39.00 28.40
N THR A 582 -16.14 39.18 28.93
CA THR A 582 -15.84 40.14 30.00
C THR A 582 -14.50 40.85 29.74
N LEU A 583 -14.55 42.13 29.38
CA LEU A 583 -13.45 43.09 29.53
C LEU A 583 -13.23 43.40 31.03
N GLY A 584 -12.09 43.94 31.49
CA GLY A 584 -10.86 44.37 30.81
C GLY A 584 -9.91 45.12 31.78
N ASP A 585 -8.85 45.72 31.24
CA ASP A 585 -7.85 46.61 31.89
C ASP A 585 -7.00 46.01 33.06
N ASN A 586 -5.66 46.12 33.06
CA ASN A 586 -4.96 47.41 33.04
C ASN A 586 -3.49 47.39 32.58
N MET A 587 -3.11 48.49 31.94
CA MET A 587 -1.81 49.22 31.97
C MET A 587 -0.48 48.59 31.50
N GLU A 588 0.25 49.46 30.81
CA GLU A 588 1.66 49.41 30.42
C GLU A 588 2.61 49.42 31.63
N LYS A 589 3.79 48.77 31.51
CA LYS A 589 5.11 49.47 31.48
C LYS A 589 6.33 48.54 31.39
N GLU A 590 7.36 49.10 30.75
CA GLU A 590 8.77 48.65 30.62
C GLU A 590 9.05 47.30 29.92
#